data_AF-A0AA38FWI2-F1
#
_entry.id   AF-A0AA38FWI2-F1
#
_cell.length_a   1.000
_cell.length_b   1.000
_cell.length_c   1.000
_cell.angle_alpha   90.00
_cell.angle_beta   90.00
_cell.angle_gamma   90.00
#
_symmetry.space_group_name_H-M   'P 1'
#
loop_
_entity.id
_entity.type
_entity.pdbx_description
1 polymer ?
#
loop_
_entity_poly.entity_id
_entity_poly.type
_entity_poly.pdbx_seq_one_letter_code
_entity_poly.pdbx_strand_id
1 'polypeptide(L)'
;VEGAAAVDGRKPSIWDTYTHVDGNGAINPKGLEYYNNLINELVLHGIEPHVTLYHFDLPQSLEDAYGRWIHPQIIEDFRAFAEVCFREFGDRVKYWTTFNEPNAFPSLSYDRGWWPPQRCSYPFGLHNCSAGDSTVEPYIVAHHILLSHSETVKFYREKFQVFRSLFFGDYPSSMKKIAGSRLPTFTKQQSEMLKGSFDIIGVNHYSSNYIYDSSNDWVTAERDYLRDIGSKKTGT
;
A
#
# COMPACT_ATOMS: atom_id res chain seq x y z
N VAL A 1 -14.57 -15.78 -1.22
CA VAL A 1 -14.22 -17.21 -1.42
C VAL A 1 -13.66 -17.86 -0.16
N GLU A 2 -12.96 -17.12 0.69
CA GLU A 2 -12.24 -17.70 1.83
C GLU A 2 -13.15 -18.26 2.94
N GLY A 3 -14.34 -17.67 3.16
CA GLY A 3 -15.18 -18.06 4.29
C GLY A 3 -14.47 -17.82 5.63
N ALA A 4 -14.66 -18.71 6.60
CA ALA A 4 -13.94 -18.71 7.89
C ALA A 4 -13.91 -17.34 8.60
N ALA A 5 -15.00 -16.56 8.47
CA ALA A 5 -15.08 -15.14 8.84
C ALA A 5 -14.78 -14.82 10.32
N ALA A 6 -14.78 -15.83 11.20
CA ALA A 6 -14.50 -15.70 12.63
C ALA A 6 -13.42 -16.68 13.14
N VAL A 7 -12.65 -17.30 12.25
CA VAL A 7 -11.62 -18.31 12.60
C VAL A 7 -10.24 -17.65 12.67
N ASP A 8 -9.37 -18.15 13.55
CA ASP A 8 -7.96 -17.78 13.59
C ASP A 8 -7.67 -16.28 13.79
N GLY A 9 -8.53 -15.60 14.57
CA GLY A 9 -8.38 -14.17 14.85
C GLY A 9 -8.72 -13.29 13.65
N ARG A 10 -9.17 -13.87 12.51
CA ARG A 10 -9.82 -13.12 11.44
C ARG A 10 -11.04 -12.42 12.02
N LYS A 11 -11.17 -11.15 11.69
CA LYS A 11 -12.29 -10.30 12.11
C LYS A 11 -13.19 -9.99 10.92
N PRO A 12 -14.46 -9.66 11.17
CA PRO A 12 -15.43 -9.34 10.14
C PRO A 12 -14.98 -8.18 9.27
N SER A 13 -15.06 -8.41 7.96
CA SER A 13 -15.14 -7.33 6.99
C SER A 13 -16.56 -6.74 6.97
N ILE A 14 -16.76 -5.66 6.24
CA ILE A 14 -18.11 -5.11 5.99
C ILE A 14 -19.10 -6.12 5.36
N TRP A 15 -18.57 -7.17 4.73
CA TRP A 15 -19.37 -8.25 4.15
C TRP A 15 -19.78 -9.32 5.18
N ASP A 16 -19.23 -9.27 6.38
CA ASP A 16 -19.46 -10.23 7.46
C ASP A 16 -20.36 -9.59 8.53
N THR A 17 -21.61 -10.06 8.65
CA THR A 17 -22.60 -9.47 9.57
C THR A 17 -22.19 -9.72 11.03
N TYR A 18 -21.80 -8.65 11.75
CA TYR A 18 -21.49 -8.57 13.20
C TYR A 18 -20.15 -9.18 13.68
N THR A 19 -19.19 -8.34 14.11
CA THR A 19 -18.32 -8.45 15.33
C THR A 19 -17.08 -7.52 15.33
N HIS A 20 -16.65 -7.11 16.54
CA HIS A 20 -15.65 -6.08 16.87
C HIS A 20 -14.18 -6.60 16.99
N VAL A 21 -13.15 -5.80 16.63
CA VAL A 21 -12.24 -4.93 17.46
C VAL A 21 -11.30 -4.13 16.51
N ASP A 22 -11.07 -2.85 16.82
CA ASP A 22 -10.13 -1.79 16.36
C ASP A 22 -9.20 -2.08 15.16
N GLY A 23 -9.54 -1.54 13.99
CA GLY A 23 -8.89 -1.72 12.69
C GLY A 23 -7.51 -1.06 12.54
N ASN A 24 -6.90 -0.75 13.67
CA ASN A 24 -5.62 -0.09 13.90
C ASN A 24 -4.79 -0.85 14.96
N GLY A 25 -5.15 -2.10 15.25
CA GLY A 25 -4.50 -2.98 16.24
C GLY A 25 -3.31 -3.81 15.73
N ALA A 26 -2.85 -4.74 16.56
CA ALA A 26 -1.72 -5.62 16.27
C ALA A 26 -1.99 -6.56 15.08
N ILE A 27 -0.93 -6.88 14.32
CA ILE A 27 -0.97 -7.81 13.18
C ILE A 27 -1.43 -9.19 13.65
N ASN A 28 -2.38 -9.80 12.93
CA ASN A 28 -2.80 -11.18 13.20
C ASN A 28 -1.79 -12.18 12.62
N PRO A 29 -0.99 -12.88 13.46
CA PRO A 29 0.04 -13.79 12.97
C PRO A 29 -0.55 -14.98 12.19
N LYS A 30 -1.76 -15.43 12.53
CA LYS A 30 -2.40 -16.55 11.82
C LYS A 30 -2.90 -16.16 10.43
N GLY A 31 -3.33 -14.90 10.27
CA GLY A 31 -3.66 -14.36 8.95
C GLY A 31 -2.43 -14.33 8.05
N LEU A 32 -1.28 -13.91 8.60
CA LEU A 32 0.00 -13.96 7.88
C LEU A 32 0.40 -15.40 7.53
N GLU A 33 0.27 -16.34 8.47
CA GLU A 33 0.58 -17.74 8.24
C GLU A 33 -0.25 -18.33 7.10
N TYR A 34 -1.56 -18.06 7.07
CA TYR A 34 -2.45 -18.50 6.00
C TYR A 34 -1.98 -18.04 4.61
N TYR A 35 -1.75 -16.73 4.44
CA TYR A 35 -1.31 -16.21 3.13
C TYR A 35 0.12 -16.64 2.78
N ASN A 36 1.01 -16.79 3.77
CA ASN A 36 2.33 -17.37 3.54
C ASN A 36 2.23 -18.80 3.01
N ASN A 37 1.39 -19.65 3.61
CA ASN A 37 1.20 -21.03 3.16
C ASN A 37 0.62 -21.07 1.75
N LEU A 38 -0.39 -20.23 1.46
CA LEU A 38 -0.98 -20.14 0.12
C LEU A 38 0.05 -19.70 -0.92
N ILE A 39 0.80 -18.62 -0.66
CA ILE A 39 1.80 -18.09 -1.58
C ILE A 39 2.93 -19.10 -1.80
N ASN A 40 3.40 -19.76 -0.73
CA ASN A 40 4.42 -20.81 -0.82
C ASN A 40 3.93 -21.96 -1.70
N GLU A 41 2.68 -22.40 -1.52
CA GLU A 41 2.11 -23.49 -2.30
C GLU A 41 1.95 -23.15 -3.79
N LEU A 42 1.55 -21.91 -4.09
CA LEU A 42 1.47 -21.41 -5.48
C LEU A 42 2.85 -21.38 -6.14
N VAL A 43 3.84 -20.80 -5.45
CA VAL A 43 5.23 -20.70 -5.95
C VAL A 43 5.85 -22.08 -6.12
N LEU A 44 5.62 -23.01 -5.19
CA LEU A 44 6.10 -24.39 -5.29
C LEU A 44 5.61 -25.08 -6.56
N HIS A 45 4.40 -24.75 -7.02
CA HIS A 45 3.79 -25.26 -8.26
C HIS A 45 4.06 -24.38 -9.48
N GLY A 46 4.94 -23.38 -9.39
CA GLY A 46 5.29 -22.50 -10.50
C GLY A 46 4.17 -21.54 -10.93
N ILE A 47 3.20 -21.27 -10.04
CA ILE A 47 2.11 -20.33 -10.29
C ILE A 47 2.51 -18.96 -9.72
N GLU A 48 2.62 -17.96 -10.59
CA GLU A 48 3.00 -16.60 -10.21
C GLU A 48 1.85 -15.90 -9.46
N PRO A 49 2.03 -15.50 -8.19
CA PRO A 49 0.98 -14.86 -7.42
C PRO A 49 0.80 -13.38 -7.81
N HIS A 50 -0.42 -13.03 -8.22
CA HIS A 50 -0.85 -11.65 -8.45
C HIS A 50 -1.85 -11.26 -7.35
N VAL A 51 -1.43 -10.36 -6.46
CA VAL A 51 -2.18 -10.06 -5.23
C VAL A 51 -2.91 -8.73 -5.35
N THR A 52 -4.21 -8.76 -5.08
CA THR A 52 -5.04 -7.57 -4.88
C THR A 52 -5.09 -7.24 -3.40
N LEU A 53 -4.68 -6.03 -3.01
CA LEU A 53 -4.63 -5.58 -1.62
C LEU A 53 -6.02 -5.29 -1.05
N TYR A 54 -6.91 -4.69 -1.84
CA TYR A 54 -8.27 -4.38 -1.41
C TYR A 54 -9.32 -4.87 -2.40
N HIS A 55 -10.26 -5.64 -1.88
CA HIS A 55 -11.41 -6.13 -2.64
C HIS A 55 -12.70 -5.98 -1.82
N PHE A 56 -13.00 -4.75 -1.43
CA PHE A 56 -14.22 -4.34 -0.72
C PHE A 56 -14.36 -4.85 0.71
N ASP A 57 -13.27 -5.34 1.32
CA ASP A 57 -13.27 -6.14 2.54
C ASP A 57 -12.60 -5.46 3.75
N LEU A 58 -12.66 -4.13 3.81
CA LEU A 58 -12.09 -3.38 4.94
C LEU A 58 -12.71 -3.80 6.28
N PRO A 59 -11.91 -3.80 7.37
CA PRO A 59 -12.40 -4.11 8.71
C PRO A 59 -13.59 -3.22 9.09
N GLN A 60 -14.61 -3.82 9.69
CA GLN A 60 -15.79 -3.08 10.16
C GLN A 60 -15.42 -2.04 11.23
N SER A 61 -14.41 -2.32 12.04
CA SER A 61 -13.94 -1.43 13.10
C SER A 61 -13.50 -0.04 12.61
N LEU A 62 -13.04 0.10 11.36
CA LEU A 62 -12.72 1.41 10.78
C LEU A 62 -13.98 2.23 10.41
N GLU A 63 -15.12 1.56 10.18
CA GLU A 63 -16.40 2.25 9.97
C GLU A 63 -16.90 2.81 11.27
N ASP A 64 -16.89 1.95 12.29
CA ASP A 64 -17.39 2.28 13.61
C ASP A 64 -16.55 3.40 14.23
N ALA A 65 -15.25 3.45 13.92
CA ALA A 65 -14.34 4.48 14.39
C ALA A 65 -14.57 5.84 13.71
N TYR A 66 -14.69 5.88 12.38
CA TYR A 66 -14.72 7.18 11.65
C TYR A 66 -15.44 7.17 10.30
N GLY A 67 -16.10 6.07 9.89
CA GLY A 67 -16.82 5.97 8.61
C GLY A 67 -15.95 5.60 7.40
N ARG A 68 -14.77 5.00 7.62
CA ARG A 68 -13.83 4.51 6.58
C ARG A 68 -13.57 5.52 5.48
N TRP A 69 -14.03 5.20 4.27
CA TRP A 69 -13.77 5.93 3.04
C TRP A 69 -14.36 7.33 3.00
N ILE A 70 -15.26 7.66 3.93
CA ILE A 70 -15.74 9.03 4.10
C ILE A 70 -14.70 9.91 4.80
N HIS A 71 -13.78 9.34 5.57
CA HIS A 71 -12.81 10.07 6.36
C HIS A 71 -11.38 9.92 5.81
N PRO A 72 -10.56 10.99 5.81
CA PRO A 72 -9.22 10.95 5.23
C PRO A 72 -8.22 10.03 5.95
N GLN A 73 -8.47 9.67 7.22
CA GLN A 73 -7.62 8.74 7.99
C GLN A 73 -7.40 7.39 7.27
N ILE A 74 -8.37 6.96 6.45
CA ILE A 74 -8.30 5.71 5.68
C ILE A 74 -7.08 5.63 4.76
N ILE A 75 -6.57 6.79 4.30
CA ILE A 75 -5.39 6.88 3.43
C ILE A 75 -4.17 6.35 4.18
N GLU A 76 -4.03 6.74 5.44
CA GLU A 76 -2.91 6.31 6.28
C GLU A 76 -3.05 4.85 6.66
N ASP A 77 -4.24 4.43 7.09
CA ASP A 77 -4.52 3.07 7.54
C ASP A 77 -4.33 2.06 6.39
N PHE A 78 -4.78 2.40 5.17
CA PHE A 78 -4.56 1.57 3.99
C PHE A 78 -3.09 1.44 3.63
N ARG A 79 -2.31 2.55 3.70
CA ARG A 79 -0.86 2.52 3.47
C ARG A 79 -0.16 1.64 4.50
N ALA A 80 -0.53 1.73 5.78
CA ALA A 80 0.03 0.91 6.85
C ALA A 80 -0.28 -0.58 6.66
N PHE A 81 -1.50 -0.91 6.23
CA PHE A 81 -1.85 -2.27 5.84
C PHE A 81 -1.01 -2.78 4.66
N ALA A 82 -0.90 -1.98 3.58
CA ALA A 82 -0.11 -2.35 2.41
C ALA A 82 1.37 -2.53 2.74
N GLU A 83 1.93 -1.72 3.63
CA GLU A 83 3.30 -1.86 4.13
C GLU A 83 3.56 -3.24 4.76
N VAL A 84 2.63 -3.73 5.59
CA VAL A 84 2.74 -5.07 6.17
C VAL A 84 2.73 -6.11 5.04
N CYS A 85 1.79 -6.04 4.10
CA CYS A 85 1.72 -6.98 2.98
C CYS A 85 3.02 -6.98 2.14
N PHE A 86 3.57 -5.81 1.83
CA PHE A 86 4.82 -5.70 1.08
C PHE A 86 6.00 -6.29 1.85
N ARG A 87 6.07 -6.05 3.15
CA ARG A 87 7.15 -6.56 4.01
C ARG A 87 7.09 -8.08 4.17
N GLU A 88 5.90 -8.62 4.42
CA GLU A 88 5.74 -10.04 4.75
C GLU A 88 5.70 -10.95 3.51
N PHE A 89 5.25 -10.44 2.36
CA PHE A 89 5.02 -11.26 1.16
C PHE A 89 5.79 -10.80 -0.09
N GLY A 90 6.38 -9.60 -0.10
CA GLY A 90 7.04 -9.03 -1.29
C GLY A 90 8.29 -9.79 -1.76
N ASP A 91 8.83 -10.67 -0.92
CA ASP A 91 9.91 -11.59 -1.29
C ASP A 91 9.45 -12.60 -2.36
N ARG A 92 8.18 -13.02 -2.34
CA ARG A 92 7.57 -13.97 -3.31
C ARG A 92 6.56 -13.31 -4.25
N VAL A 93 5.85 -12.27 -3.83
CA VAL A 93 4.83 -11.59 -4.64
C VAL A 93 5.44 -10.40 -5.37
N LYS A 94 5.41 -10.42 -6.71
CA LYS A 94 5.96 -9.36 -7.57
C LYS A 94 4.93 -8.44 -8.18
N TYR A 95 3.68 -8.90 -8.30
CA TYR A 95 2.59 -8.18 -8.94
C TYR A 95 1.51 -7.82 -7.92
N TRP A 96 1.33 -6.50 -7.75
CA TRP A 96 0.40 -5.93 -6.77
C TRP A 96 -0.65 -5.08 -7.46
N THR A 97 -1.92 -5.29 -7.11
CA THR A 97 -3.04 -4.41 -7.45
C THR A 97 -3.57 -3.79 -6.17
N THR A 98 -3.59 -2.47 -6.06
CA THR A 98 -4.03 -1.80 -4.82
C THR A 98 -5.54 -1.94 -4.60
N PHE A 99 -6.34 -1.69 -5.63
CA PHE A 99 -7.81 -1.63 -5.54
C PHE A 99 -8.43 -2.40 -6.71
N ASN A 100 -9.37 -3.29 -6.40
CA ASN A 100 -10.30 -3.80 -7.40
C ASN A 100 -11.45 -2.80 -7.65
N GLU A 101 -11.84 -2.62 -8.91
CA GLU A 101 -12.95 -1.78 -9.41
C GLU A 101 -13.20 -0.46 -8.62
N PRO A 102 -12.24 0.48 -8.63
CA PRO A 102 -12.37 1.74 -7.90
C PRO A 102 -13.51 2.64 -8.41
N ASN A 103 -14.09 2.34 -9.58
CA ASN A 103 -15.26 3.00 -10.13
C ASN A 103 -16.58 2.38 -9.64
N ALA A 104 -16.63 1.06 -9.46
CA ALA A 104 -17.85 0.35 -9.10
C ALA A 104 -18.16 0.55 -7.62
N PHE A 105 -17.15 0.48 -6.76
CA PHE A 105 -17.33 0.57 -5.32
C PHE A 105 -18.01 1.87 -4.84
N PRO A 106 -17.58 3.08 -5.26
CA PRO A 106 -18.27 4.31 -4.87
C PRO A 106 -19.72 4.36 -5.36
N SER A 107 -19.97 3.92 -6.61
CA SER A 107 -21.32 3.94 -7.18
C SER A 107 -22.25 2.92 -6.50
N LEU A 108 -21.79 1.70 -6.28
CA LEU A 108 -22.64 0.64 -5.75
C LEU A 108 -22.81 0.73 -4.24
N SER A 109 -21.86 1.32 -3.51
CA SER A 109 -21.88 1.34 -2.04
C SER A 109 -22.33 2.68 -1.43
N TYR A 110 -22.13 3.80 -2.14
CA TYR A 110 -22.38 5.16 -1.63
C TYR A 110 -23.32 6.01 -2.53
N ASP A 111 -23.76 5.50 -3.69
CA ASP A 111 -24.79 6.13 -4.52
C ASP A 111 -26.05 5.26 -4.64
N ARG A 112 -25.89 4.02 -5.10
CA ARG A 112 -27.01 3.07 -5.25
C ARG A 112 -27.38 2.36 -3.94
N GLY A 113 -26.48 2.38 -2.96
CA GLY A 113 -26.64 1.68 -1.69
C GLY A 113 -26.81 0.15 -1.83
N TRP A 114 -26.38 -0.47 -2.93
CA TRP A 114 -26.55 -1.90 -3.15
C TRP A 114 -25.52 -2.71 -2.35
N TRP A 115 -24.27 -2.27 -2.35
CA TRP A 115 -23.19 -2.93 -1.62
C TRP A 115 -23.01 -2.27 -0.26
N PRO A 116 -22.53 -3.02 0.75
CA PRO A 116 -22.14 -2.43 2.02
C PRO A 116 -21.18 -1.24 1.83
N PRO A 117 -21.34 -0.10 2.56
CA PRO A 117 -22.24 0.11 3.71
C PRO A 117 -23.70 0.45 3.37
N GLN A 118 -24.11 0.34 2.10
CA GLN A 118 -25.47 0.60 1.62
C GLN A 118 -25.92 2.06 1.88
N ARG A 119 -25.01 3.01 1.67
CA ARG A 119 -25.29 4.43 1.85
C ARG A 119 -25.86 5.01 0.56
N CYS A 120 -26.95 5.76 0.69
CA CYS A 120 -27.53 6.54 -0.41
C CYS A 120 -28.53 7.59 0.10
N SER A 121 -28.99 8.48 -0.79
CA SER A 121 -30.02 9.49 -0.49
C SER A 121 -31.11 9.56 -1.56
N TYR A 122 -32.35 9.88 -1.17
CA TYR A 122 -33.47 10.08 -2.09
C TYR A 122 -33.22 11.29 -3.03
N PRO A 123 -33.61 11.25 -4.33
CA PRO A 123 -34.34 10.17 -5.02
C PRO A 123 -33.44 9.08 -5.64
N PHE A 124 -32.15 9.06 -5.28
CA PHE A 124 -31.19 8.05 -5.72
C PHE A 124 -31.31 6.79 -4.84
N GLY A 125 -30.53 5.75 -5.17
CA GLY A 125 -30.60 4.47 -4.46
C GLY A 125 -31.52 3.42 -5.08
N LEU A 126 -31.25 2.15 -4.77
CA LEU A 126 -32.10 1.02 -5.17
C LEU A 126 -33.21 0.70 -4.15
N HIS A 127 -33.11 1.27 -2.95
CA HIS A 127 -34.08 1.13 -1.88
C HIS A 127 -34.11 2.41 -1.03
N ASN A 128 -35.03 2.47 -0.07
CA ASN A 128 -35.15 3.64 0.81
C ASN A 128 -33.98 3.66 1.80
N CYS A 129 -32.87 4.28 1.42
CA CYS A 129 -31.70 4.40 2.28
C CYS A 129 -31.99 5.34 3.46
N SER A 130 -31.53 4.93 4.63
CA SER A 130 -31.66 5.68 5.88
C SER A 130 -30.51 6.63 6.16
N ALA A 131 -29.42 6.56 5.39
CA ALA A 131 -28.21 7.35 5.59
C ALA A 131 -27.37 7.47 4.31
N GLY A 132 -26.67 8.59 4.16
CA GLY A 132 -25.77 8.88 3.04
C GLY A 132 -26.12 10.16 2.31
N ASP A 133 -25.27 10.52 1.35
CA ASP A 133 -25.52 11.57 0.37
C ASP A 133 -24.96 11.15 -0.98
N SER A 134 -25.82 10.62 -1.85
CA SER A 134 -25.46 10.15 -3.19
C SER A 134 -24.89 11.25 -4.08
N THR A 135 -25.08 12.54 -3.75
CA THR A 135 -24.56 13.65 -4.53
C THR A 135 -23.11 14.01 -4.18
N VAL A 136 -22.60 13.53 -3.04
CA VAL A 136 -21.27 13.92 -2.52
C VAL A 136 -20.41 12.72 -2.12
N GLU A 137 -20.95 11.76 -1.38
CA GLU A 137 -20.17 10.65 -0.82
C GLU A 137 -19.42 9.80 -1.85
N PRO A 138 -20.00 9.44 -3.02
CA PRO A 138 -19.26 8.70 -4.04
C PRO A 138 -17.98 9.40 -4.50
N TYR A 139 -18.01 10.74 -4.57
CA TYR A 139 -16.85 11.53 -4.96
C TYR A 139 -15.80 11.58 -3.85
N ILE A 140 -16.20 11.72 -2.59
CA ILE A 140 -15.29 11.65 -1.43
C ILE A 140 -14.59 10.29 -1.39
N VAL A 141 -15.36 9.21 -1.53
CA VAL A 141 -14.84 7.83 -1.50
C VAL A 141 -13.88 7.60 -2.66
N ALA A 142 -14.26 7.99 -3.87
CA ALA A 142 -13.38 7.89 -5.04
C ALA A 142 -12.09 8.69 -4.84
N HIS A 143 -12.18 9.89 -4.27
CA HIS A 143 -11.03 10.74 -3.99
C HIS A 143 -10.07 10.08 -2.98
N HIS A 144 -10.58 9.54 -1.87
CA HIS A 144 -9.76 8.84 -0.88
C HIS A 144 -9.16 7.54 -1.42
N ILE A 145 -9.86 6.78 -2.25
CA ILE A 145 -9.30 5.61 -2.95
C ILE A 145 -8.11 6.02 -3.82
N LEU A 146 -8.25 7.09 -4.61
CA LEU A 146 -7.17 7.59 -5.47
C LEU A 146 -5.96 8.09 -4.67
N LEU A 147 -6.18 8.79 -3.56
CA LEU A 147 -5.10 9.23 -2.67
C LEU A 147 -4.43 8.03 -1.99
N SER A 148 -5.20 7.08 -1.48
CA SER A 148 -4.69 5.84 -0.87
C SER A 148 -3.85 5.02 -1.84
N HIS A 149 -4.31 4.91 -3.09
CA HIS A 149 -3.54 4.30 -4.18
C HIS A 149 -2.22 5.03 -4.39
N SER A 150 -2.27 6.35 -4.55
CA SER A 150 -1.11 7.18 -4.88
C SER A 150 -0.05 7.10 -3.77
N GLU A 151 -0.48 7.20 -2.50
CA GLU A 151 0.41 7.14 -1.35
C GLU A 151 1.03 5.74 -1.20
N THR A 152 0.23 4.68 -1.39
CA THR A 152 0.72 3.29 -1.32
C THR A 152 1.73 2.99 -2.43
N VAL A 153 1.46 3.41 -3.66
CA VAL A 153 2.37 3.21 -4.80
C VAL A 153 3.66 4.00 -4.62
N LYS A 154 3.57 5.24 -4.14
CA LYS A 154 4.73 6.05 -3.81
C LYS A 154 5.59 5.36 -2.76
N PHE A 155 4.97 4.91 -1.66
CA PHE A 155 5.63 4.19 -0.59
C PHE A 155 6.33 2.92 -1.08
N TYR A 156 5.63 2.08 -1.86
CA TYR A 156 6.20 0.85 -2.44
C TYR A 156 7.46 1.13 -3.28
N ARG A 157 7.38 2.14 -4.16
CA ARG A 157 8.49 2.53 -5.04
C ARG A 157 9.68 3.12 -4.29
N GLU A 158 9.46 3.75 -3.14
CA GLU A 158 10.51 4.35 -2.33
C GLU A 158 11.20 3.34 -1.42
N LYS A 159 10.45 2.37 -0.87
CA LYS A 159 10.95 1.47 0.18
C LYS A 159 11.28 0.05 -0.30
N PHE A 160 10.55 -0.46 -1.30
CA PHE A 160 10.63 -1.89 -1.67
C PHE A 160 11.27 -2.12 -3.04
N GLN A 161 11.50 -1.08 -3.84
CA GLN A 161 12.21 -1.17 -5.11
C GLN A 161 13.65 -0.68 -4.99
N VAL A 162 14.47 -1.47 -4.28
CA VAL A 162 15.88 -1.16 -3.92
C VAL A 162 16.78 -0.98 -5.15
N PHE A 163 16.49 -1.65 -6.27
CA PHE A 163 17.24 -1.51 -7.52
C PHE A 163 16.47 -0.72 -8.58
N ARG A 164 15.80 0.36 -8.17
CA ARG A 164 14.97 1.16 -9.08
C ARG A 164 15.69 1.53 -10.39
N SER A 165 16.98 1.85 -10.33
CA SER A 165 17.76 2.17 -11.53
C SER A 165 17.89 0.99 -12.50
N LEU A 166 18.06 -0.24 -12.00
CA LEU A 166 18.18 -1.44 -12.84
C LEU A 166 16.81 -1.93 -13.37
N PHE A 167 15.72 -1.59 -12.70
CA PHE A 167 14.37 -1.98 -13.14
C PHE A 167 13.70 -0.93 -14.03
N PHE A 168 13.91 0.36 -13.74
CA PHE A 168 13.19 1.47 -14.38
C PHE A 168 14.11 2.41 -15.18
N GLY A 169 15.42 2.15 -15.19
CA GLY A 169 16.38 2.92 -15.95
C GLY A 169 16.62 4.33 -15.41
N ASP A 170 16.36 4.55 -14.12
CA ASP A 170 16.45 5.88 -13.51
C ASP A 170 16.64 5.86 -11.99
N TYR A 171 17.30 6.89 -11.45
CA TYR A 171 17.52 7.03 -10.01
C TYR A 171 16.21 7.27 -9.24
N PRO A 172 16.10 6.83 -7.97
CA PRO A 172 14.99 7.17 -7.08
C PRO A 172 14.72 8.67 -6.99
N SER A 173 13.44 9.06 -6.94
CA SER A 173 13.00 10.45 -6.85
C SER A 173 13.55 11.15 -5.60
N SER A 174 13.68 10.43 -4.49
CA SER A 174 14.34 10.90 -3.27
C SER A 174 15.79 11.29 -3.52
N MET A 175 16.59 10.43 -4.18
CA MET A 175 17.97 10.75 -4.55
C MET A 175 18.06 11.98 -5.46
N LYS A 176 17.18 12.09 -6.46
CA LYS A 176 17.14 13.26 -7.34
C LYS A 176 16.86 14.55 -6.58
N LYS A 177 15.92 14.51 -5.63
CA LYS A 177 15.57 15.67 -4.79
C LYS A 177 16.72 16.06 -3.86
N ILE A 178 17.40 15.09 -3.26
CA ILE A 178 18.45 15.32 -2.26
C ILE A 178 19.77 15.73 -2.91
N ALA A 179 20.22 14.98 -3.91
CA ALA A 179 21.49 15.25 -4.59
C ALA A 179 21.38 16.39 -5.62
N GLY A 180 20.18 16.64 -6.15
CA GLY A 180 19.92 17.76 -7.07
C GLY A 180 20.84 17.71 -8.29
N SER A 181 21.45 18.84 -8.62
CA SER A 181 22.37 18.99 -9.75
C SER A 181 23.66 18.16 -9.64
N ARG A 182 23.99 17.62 -8.45
CA ARG A 182 25.15 16.74 -8.26
C ARG A 182 24.91 15.33 -8.78
N LEU A 183 23.65 14.92 -8.94
CA LEU A 183 23.31 13.61 -9.48
C LEU A 183 23.26 13.68 -11.01
N PRO A 184 24.11 12.92 -11.73
CA PRO A 184 24.03 12.84 -13.18
C PRO A 184 22.66 12.34 -13.64
N THR A 185 22.24 12.77 -14.82
CA THR A 185 21.02 12.26 -15.46
C THR A 185 21.39 11.20 -16.50
N PHE A 186 20.57 10.14 -16.59
CA PHE A 186 20.70 9.18 -17.68
C PHE A 186 20.09 9.76 -18.95
N THR A 187 20.79 9.59 -20.07
CA THR A 187 20.18 9.78 -21.39
C THR A 187 19.12 8.70 -21.63
N LYS A 188 18.24 8.92 -22.62
CA LYS A 188 17.25 7.90 -23.00
C LYS A 188 17.89 6.56 -23.35
N GLN A 189 19.02 6.57 -24.07
CA GLN A 189 19.74 5.35 -24.44
C GLN A 189 20.29 4.64 -23.19
N GLN A 190 20.91 5.37 -22.26
CA GLN A 190 21.43 4.79 -21.02
C GLN A 190 20.32 4.23 -20.13
N SER A 191 19.17 4.90 -20.08
CA SER A 191 17.99 4.44 -19.36
C SER A 191 17.49 3.10 -19.90
N GLU A 192 17.43 2.92 -21.23
CA GLU A 192 17.05 1.64 -21.82
C GLU A 192 18.10 0.54 -21.59
N MET A 193 19.40 0.88 -21.62
CA MET A 193 20.47 -0.09 -21.32
C MET A 193 20.44 -0.61 -19.89
N LEU A 194 19.94 0.18 -18.94
CA LEU A 194 19.87 -0.18 -17.52
C LEU A 194 18.71 -1.12 -17.20
N LYS A 195 17.59 -0.97 -17.90
CA LYS A 195 16.36 -1.73 -17.59
C LYS A 195 16.58 -3.21 -17.89
N GLY A 196 16.47 -4.05 -16.85
CA GLY A 196 16.62 -5.49 -16.97
C GLY A 196 18.06 -5.92 -17.25
N SER A 197 19.06 -5.09 -16.94
CA SER A 197 20.47 -5.37 -17.20
C SER A 197 21.10 -6.31 -16.15
N PHE A 198 20.41 -7.38 -15.80
CA PHE A 198 20.85 -8.37 -14.82
C PHE A 198 20.16 -9.71 -15.06
N ASP A 199 20.91 -10.80 -14.98
CA ASP A 199 20.35 -12.16 -14.94
C ASP A 199 20.22 -12.66 -13.49
N ILE A 200 21.16 -12.26 -12.62
CA ILE A 200 21.22 -12.59 -11.19
C ILE A 200 21.73 -11.36 -10.44
N ILE A 201 21.21 -11.10 -9.25
CA ILE A 201 21.73 -10.08 -8.33
C ILE A 201 22.33 -10.78 -7.11
N GLY A 202 23.66 -10.66 -6.94
CA GLY A 202 24.36 -11.08 -5.73
C GLY A 202 24.31 -9.97 -4.67
N VAL A 203 23.90 -10.32 -3.45
CA VAL A 203 23.88 -9.37 -2.31
C VAL A 203 24.88 -9.84 -1.25
N ASN A 204 25.93 -9.04 -1.04
CA ASN A 204 26.90 -9.26 0.03
C ASN A 204 26.50 -8.43 1.25
N HIS A 205 26.03 -9.12 2.30
CA HIS A 205 25.62 -8.48 3.55
C HIS A 205 26.71 -8.61 4.60
N TYR A 206 27.20 -7.47 5.12
CA TYR A 206 28.28 -7.41 6.10
C TYR A 206 27.84 -6.93 7.49
N SER A 207 27.00 -5.90 7.55
CA SER A 207 26.52 -5.33 8.81
C SER A 207 25.25 -4.52 8.60
N SER A 208 24.57 -4.20 9.70
CA SER A 208 23.40 -3.34 9.72
C SER A 208 23.70 -2.08 10.55
N ASN A 209 23.18 -0.93 10.14
CA ASN A 209 23.38 0.35 10.85
C ASN A 209 22.02 0.92 11.24
N TYR A 210 21.92 1.54 12.41
CA TYR A 210 20.77 2.35 12.78
C TYR A 210 20.85 3.71 12.08
N ILE A 211 19.73 4.12 11.46
CA ILE A 211 19.59 5.38 10.73
C ILE A 211 18.56 6.23 11.47
N TYR A 212 18.91 7.48 11.78
CA TYR A 212 17.98 8.46 12.33
C TYR A 212 17.70 9.55 11.31
N ASP A 213 16.48 10.09 11.34
CA ASP A 213 16.14 11.25 10.54
C ASP A 213 17.00 12.46 10.93
N SER A 214 17.53 13.14 9.92
CA SER A 214 18.33 14.36 10.08
C SER A 214 17.71 15.51 9.28
N SER A 215 16.38 15.59 9.24
CA SER A 215 15.67 16.52 8.36
C SER A 215 15.80 17.99 8.77
N ASN A 216 16.63 18.33 9.76
CA ASN A 216 16.94 19.70 10.14
C ASN A 216 18.35 20.13 9.71
N ASP A 217 19.19 19.18 9.27
CA ASP A 217 20.57 19.43 8.84
C ASP A 217 20.66 19.83 7.33
N TRP A 218 19.55 20.18 6.67
CA TRP A 218 19.52 20.53 5.23
C TRP A 218 20.15 21.88 4.88
N VAL A 219 20.35 22.74 5.89
CA VAL A 219 20.74 24.12 5.71
C VAL A 219 22.20 24.24 6.16
N THR A 220 23.13 24.35 5.19
CA THR A 220 24.53 24.84 5.28
C THR A 220 25.75 23.90 5.28
N ALA A 221 25.62 22.57 5.27
CA ALA A 221 26.81 21.70 5.18
C ALA A 221 27.01 21.09 3.78
N GLU A 222 28.26 21.03 3.32
CA GLU A 222 28.69 20.18 2.21
C GLU A 222 28.30 18.72 2.52
N ARG A 223 27.62 18.06 1.58
CA ARG A 223 27.05 16.71 1.77
C ARG A 223 27.81 15.70 0.92
N ASP A 224 28.24 14.63 1.56
CA ASP A 224 28.79 13.45 0.89
C ASP A 224 27.69 12.44 0.56
N TYR A 225 28.05 11.38 -0.16
CA TYR A 225 27.12 10.32 -0.57
C TYR A 225 26.37 9.70 0.61
N LEU A 226 27.05 9.47 1.75
CA LEU A 226 26.44 8.86 2.93
C LEU A 226 25.39 9.79 3.57
N ARG A 227 25.65 11.09 3.63
CA ARG A 227 24.66 12.06 4.10
C ARG A 227 23.50 12.21 3.11
N ASP A 228 23.72 12.06 1.81
CA ASP A 228 22.66 12.16 0.79
C ASP A 228 21.68 11.00 0.80
N ILE A 229 22.13 9.79 1.16
CA ILE A 229 21.22 8.66 1.40
C ILE A 229 20.54 8.72 2.77
N GLY A 230 20.65 9.86 3.48
CA GLY A 230 20.04 10.10 4.78
C GLY A 230 20.69 9.32 5.92
N SER A 231 21.93 8.86 5.75
CA SER A 231 22.61 8.08 6.78
C SER A 231 23.46 8.97 7.69
N LYS A 232 23.01 9.14 8.93
CA LYS A 232 23.83 9.65 10.05
C LYS A 232 24.17 8.47 10.96
N LYS A 233 25.30 7.82 10.70
CA LYS A 233 25.79 6.71 11.53
C LYS A 233 26.14 7.23 12.93
N THR A 234 25.76 6.48 13.96
CA THR A 234 26.16 6.74 15.34
C THR A 234 26.92 5.53 15.88
N GLY A 235 28.10 5.77 16.48
CA GLY A 235 28.96 4.75 17.09
C GLY A 235 29.94 4.09 16.11
N THR A 236 31.22 4.10 16.47
CA THR A 236 32.25 3.15 16.00
C THR A 236 32.30 1.97 16.95
#